data_AF-A0A1H0ERI2-F1
#
_entry.id   AF-A0A1H0ERI2-F1
#
_cell.length_a   1.000
_cell.length_b   1.000
_cell.length_c   1.000
_cell.angle_alpha   90.00
_cell.angle_beta   90.00
_cell.angle_gamma   90.00
#
_symmetry.space_group_name_H-M   'P 1'
#
loop_
_entity.id
_entity.type
_entity.pdbx_description
1 polymer ?
#
loop_
_entity_poly.entity_id
_entity_poly.type
_entity_poly.pdbx_seq_one_letter_code
_entity_poly.pdbx_strand_id
1 'polypeptide(L)'
;MNSQNYFDEEHYNGNHLHVDNYQEESNLLIEGIAWVRQNGSMDLFFNGFADAREKQELFIENKRYCETFKGGYIGNVKTDEQAYSMFHHWTAAVLNPYRNQTKSLPRRR
;
A
#
# COMPACT_ATOMS: atom_id res chain seq x y z
N MET A 1 12.64 13.41 -10.22
CA MET A 1 13.22 12.38 -9.33
C MET A 1 13.10 11.05 -10.03
N ASN A 2 14.22 10.37 -10.32
CA ASN A 2 14.15 8.97 -10.74
C ASN A 2 13.68 8.17 -9.54
N SER A 3 12.48 7.60 -9.63
CA SER A 3 11.88 6.75 -8.59
C SER A 3 12.73 5.50 -8.30
N GLN A 4 13.59 5.09 -9.24
CA GLN A 4 14.56 4.01 -9.03
C GLN A 4 15.45 4.29 -7.82
N ASN A 5 16.08 5.46 -7.73
CA ASN A 5 17.02 5.72 -6.65
C ASN A 5 16.37 5.92 -5.27
N TYR A 6 15.11 6.36 -5.23
CA TYR A 6 14.46 6.64 -3.94
C TYR A 6 14.19 5.36 -3.14
N PHE A 7 13.95 4.26 -3.86
CA PHE A 7 13.61 2.94 -3.34
C PHE A 7 14.78 1.95 -3.56
N ASP A 8 16.01 2.41 -3.42
CA ASP A 8 17.15 1.48 -3.38
C ASP A 8 17.19 0.75 -2.03
N GLU A 9 17.51 -0.55 -2.05
CA GLU A 9 17.58 -1.41 -0.86
C GLU A 9 18.55 -0.88 0.21
N GLU A 10 19.61 -0.19 -0.21
CA GLU A 10 20.60 0.45 0.69
C GLU A 10 19.98 1.51 1.61
N HIS A 11 18.82 2.07 1.27
CA HIS A 11 18.11 3.03 2.09
C HIS A 11 17.35 2.40 3.26
N TYR A 12 17.28 1.07 3.35
CA TYR A 12 16.51 0.35 4.36
C TYR A 12 17.42 -0.45 5.27
N ASN A 13 17.01 -0.62 6.53
CA ASN A 13 17.77 -1.36 7.52
C ASN A 13 17.31 -2.83 7.67
N GLY A 14 16.33 -3.26 6.86
CA GLY A 14 15.76 -4.61 6.87
C GLY A 14 14.60 -4.81 7.86
N ASN A 15 14.38 -3.89 8.80
CA ASN A 15 13.21 -3.93 9.67
C ASN A 15 11.96 -3.45 8.93
N HIS A 16 10.81 -3.95 9.36
CA HIS A 16 9.52 -3.55 8.82
C HIS A 16 8.42 -3.72 9.87
N LEU A 17 7.37 -2.92 9.71
CA LEU A 17 6.13 -2.99 10.47
C LEU A 17 5.04 -3.52 9.55
N HIS A 18 4.35 -4.57 9.98
CA HIS A 18 3.09 -4.97 9.37
C HIS A 18 1.98 -4.06 9.90
N VAL A 19 1.16 -3.53 9.00
CA VAL A 19 -0.05 -2.79 9.35
C VAL A 19 -1.25 -3.46 8.71
N ASP A 20 -2.36 -3.50 9.43
CA ASP A 20 -3.59 -4.06 8.92
C ASP A 20 -4.76 -3.10 9.12
N ASN A 21 -5.85 -3.36 8.40
CA ASN A 21 -7.14 -2.75 8.61
C ASN A 21 -8.16 -3.84 8.93
N TYR A 22 -7.87 -4.68 9.95
CA TYR A 22 -8.84 -5.66 10.39
C TYR A 22 -10.12 -4.95 10.89
N GLN A 23 -11.23 -5.24 10.24
CA GLN A 23 -12.57 -4.82 10.68
C GLN A 23 -13.40 -6.09 10.90
N GLU A 24 -13.78 -6.35 12.16
CA GLU A 24 -14.54 -7.54 12.58
C GLU A 24 -15.78 -7.78 11.70
N GLU A 25 -16.48 -6.71 11.32
CA GLU A 25 -17.70 -6.77 10.51
C GLU A 25 -17.47 -7.23 9.06
N SER A 26 -16.23 -7.18 8.56
CA SER A 26 -15.91 -7.45 7.15
C SER A 26 -15.30 -8.84 6.91
N ASN A 27 -14.81 -9.52 7.96
CA ASN A 27 -13.99 -10.75 7.87
C ASN A 27 -12.84 -10.70 6.84
N LEU A 28 -12.44 -9.51 6.39
CA LEU A 28 -11.40 -9.30 5.39
C LEU A 28 -10.21 -8.65 6.06
N LEU A 29 -9.15 -9.43 6.23
CA LEU A 29 -7.85 -8.90 6.63
C LEU A 29 -7.18 -8.27 5.41
N ILE A 30 -6.98 -6.95 5.46
CA ILE A 30 -6.22 -6.18 4.47
C ILE A 30 -4.93 -5.75 5.15
N GLU A 31 -3.80 -6.09 4.54
CA GLU A 31 -2.48 -5.89 5.13
C GLU A 31 -1.58 -5.04 4.22
N GLY A 32 -0.76 -4.21 4.83
CA GLY A 32 0.31 -3.42 4.24
C GLY A 32 1.61 -3.63 5.03
N ILE A 33 2.72 -3.20 4.43
CA ILE A 33 4.05 -3.33 5.04
C ILE A 33 4.73 -1.95 4.98
N ALA A 34 5.21 -1.48 6.12
CA ALA A 34 6.00 -0.28 6.24
C ALA A 34 7.49 -0.65 6.44
N TRP A 35 8.30 -0.42 5.41
CA TRP A 35 9.74 -0.73 5.44
C TRP A 35 10.52 0.39 6.12
N VAL A 36 11.34 0.04 7.10
CA VAL A 36 12.10 1.01 7.89
C VAL A 36 13.37 1.43 7.16
N ARG A 37 13.51 2.74 6.94
CA ARG A 37 14.68 3.38 6.36
C ARG A 37 15.82 3.47 7.38
N GLN A 38 17.04 3.64 6.89
CA GLN A 38 18.25 3.87 7.70
C GLN A 38 18.11 5.07 8.65
N ASN A 39 17.32 6.09 8.27
CA ASN A 39 17.05 7.27 9.09
C ASN A 39 15.90 7.09 10.09
N GLY A 40 15.33 5.89 10.20
CA GLY A 40 14.22 5.56 11.11
C GLY A 40 12.82 5.93 10.61
N SER A 41 12.68 6.67 9.50
CA SER A 41 11.37 6.81 8.84
C SER A 41 10.96 5.52 8.14
N MET A 42 9.71 5.40 7.73
CA MET A 42 9.19 4.21 7.07
C MET A 42 8.44 4.56 5.79
N ASP A 43 8.60 3.73 4.77
CA ASP A 43 7.78 3.80 3.56
C ASP A 43 6.72 2.71 3.59
N LEU A 44 5.47 3.13 3.50
CA LEU A 44 4.30 2.27 3.55
C LEU A 44 3.92 1.79 2.15
N PHE A 45 3.78 0.48 2.01
CA PHE A 45 3.41 -0.20 0.78
C PHE A 45 2.21 -1.12 0.97
N PHE A 46 1.50 -1.35 -0.13
CA PHE A 46 0.41 -2.31 -0.24
C PHE A 46 0.69 -3.35 -1.32
N ASN A 47 0.49 -4.64 -1.00
CA ASN A 47 0.64 -5.73 -1.97
C ASN A 47 -0.51 -6.75 -1.93
N GLY A 48 -1.58 -6.47 -1.19
CA GLY A 48 -2.77 -7.31 -1.08
C GLY A 48 -3.75 -7.12 -2.23
N PHE A 49 -3.25 -7.02 -3.47
CA PHE A 49 -4.08 -6.71 -4.65
C PHE A 49 -5.11 -7.80 -4.93
N ALA A 50 -6.35 -7.40 -5.25
CA ALA A 50 -7.39 -8.35 -5.64
C ALA A 50 -7.16 -8.95 -7.04
N ASP A 51 -6.65 -8.13 -7.97
CA ASP A 51 -6.33 -8.54 -9.34
C ASP A 51 -5.29 -7.58 -9.98
N ALA A 52 -4.86 -7.91 -11.20
CA ALA A 52 -3.90 -7.10 -11.95
C ALA A 52 -4.44 -5.71 -12.31
N ARG A 53 -5.76 -5.55 -12.43
CA ARG A 53 -6.40 -4.29 -12.77
C ARG A 53 -6.35 -3.31 -11.60
N GLU A 54 -6.61 -3.78 -10.38
CA GLU A 54 -6.47 -2.99 -9.15
C GLU A 54 -5.04 -2.45 -9.01
N LYS A 55 -4.04 -3.31 -9.23
CA LYS A 55 -2.63 -2.91 -9.24
C LYS A 55 -2.34 -1.86 -10.32
N GLN A 56 -2.84 -2.09 -11.55
CA GLN A 56 -2.62 -1.19 -12.69
C GLN A 56 -3.21 0.20 -12.42
N GLU A 57 -4.51 0.28 -12.12
CA GLU A 57 -5.26 1.52 -11.99
C GLU A 57 -4.88 2.31 -10.72
N LEU A 58 -4.66 1.63 -9.59
CA LEU A 58 -4.32 2.33 -8.34
C LEU A 58 -2.86 2.77 -8.28
N PHE A 59 -1.92 2.00 -8.85
CA PHE A 59 -0.49 2.24 -8.60
C PHE A 59 0.38 2.40 -9.85
N ILE A 60 0.22 1.58 -10.88
CA ILE A 60 1.10 1.65 -12.07
C ILE A 60 0.83 2.94 -12.85
N GLU A 61 -0.42 3.23 -13.17
CA GLU A 61 -0.79 4.44 -13.92
C GLU A 61 -0.44 5.73 -13.17
N ASN A 62 -0.50 5.66 -11.83
CA ASN A 62 -0.14 6.77 -10.95
C ASN A 62 1.37 6.84 -10.65
N LYS A 63 2.21 5.98 -11.26
CA LYS A 63 3.66 5.90 -11.03
C LYS A 63 4.05 5.73 -9.56
N ARG A 64 3.19 5.03 -8.80
CA ARG A 64 3.39 4.70 -7.38
C ARG A 64 3.76 3.23 -7.15
N TYR A 65 3.86 2.45 -8.21
CA TYR A 65 4.27 1.06 -8.10
C TYR A 65 5.80 0.93 -8.08
N CYS A 66 6.35 0.22 -7.10
CA CYS A 66 7.77 -0.08 -7.00
C CYS A 66 7.99 -1.59 -7.14
N GLU A 67 8.71 -2.00 -8.19
CA GLU A 67 9.01 -3.42 -8.44
C GLU A 67 9.91 -4.03 -7.37
N THR A 68 10.92 -3.28 -6.91
CA THR A 68 11.91 -3.72 -5.90
C THR A 68 11.24 -4.11 -4.58
N PHE A 69 10.31 -3.28 -4.09
CA PHE A 69 9.56 -3.53 -2.84
C PHE A 69 8.18 -4.17 -3.07
N LYS A 70 7.95 -4.67 -4.29
CA LYS A 70 6.79 -5.46 -4.76
C LYS A 70 5.40 -4.87 -4.54
N GLY A 71 5.28 -3.64 -4.06
CA GLY A 71 4.01 -3.05 -3.67
C GLY A 71 3.72 -1.70 -4.29
N GLY A 72 2.49 -1.28 -4.09
CA GLY A 72 2.04 0.08 -4.33
C GLY A 72 2.41 0.99 -3.17
N TYR A 73 3.19 2.03 -3.44
CA TYR A 73 3.58 3.03 -2.44
C TYR A 73 2.40 3.89 -2.03
N ILE A 74 2.14 3.93 -0.72
CA ILE A 74 1.08 4.74 -0.11
C ILE A 74 1.65 6.09 0.37
N GLY A 75 2.77 6.06 1.09
CA GLY A 75 3.37 7.27 1.68
C GLY A 75 4.53 6.97 2.63
N ASN A 76 5.14 8.03 3.16
CA ASN A 76 6.22 7.97 4.15
C ASN A 76 5.69 8.44 5.51
N VAL A 77 6.12 7.76 6.58
CA VAL A 77 5.70 8.00 7.97
C VAL A 77 6.90 7.93 8.91
N LYS A 78 6.76 8.48 10.13
CA LYS A 78 7.86 8.52 11.12
C LYS A 78 7.64 7.65 12.35
N THR A 79 6.40 7.23 12.59
CA THR A 79 6.04 6.41 13.76
C THR A 79 5.05 5.33 13.35
N ASP A 80 4.95 4.30 14.19
CA ASP A 80 4.05 3.17 13.98
C ASP A 80 2.59 3.65 13.93
N GLU A 81 2.19 4.56 14.81
CA GLU A 81 0.83 5.11 14.84
C GLU A 81 0.49 5.87 13.55
N GLN A 82 1.47 6.58 12.98
CA GLN A 82 1.30 7.23 11.69
C GLN A 82 1.15 6.21 10.56
N ALA A 83 1.88 5.09 10.61
CA ALA A 83 1.75 4.00 9.65
C ALA A 83 0.33 3.41 9.67
N TYR A 84 -0.17 3.04 10.86
CA TYR A 84 -1.54 2.53 11.02
C TYR A 84 -2.57 3.56 10.57
N SER A 85 -2.49 4.80 11.05
CA SER A 85 -3.45 5.87 10.72
C SER A 85 -3.48 6.14 9.21
N MET A 86 -2.32 6.24 8.56
CA MET A 86 -2.24 6.42 7.11
C MET A 86 -2.82 5.22 6.35
N PHE A 87 -2.55 4.00 6.80
CA PHE A 87 -3.07 2.78 6.17
C PHE A 87 -4.58 2.66 6.30
N HIS A 88 -5.13 2.88 7.50
CA HIS A 88 -6.58 2.92 7.74
C HIS A 88 -7.26 4.01 6.89
N HIS A 89 -6.67 5.20 6.81
CA HIS A 89 -7.22 6.26 5.98
C HIS A 89 -7.19 5.91 4.49
N TRP A 90 -6.06 5.39 3.99
CA TRP A 90 -5.92 5.00 2.60
C TRP A 90 -6.88 3.86 2.22
N THR A 91 -7.03 2.85 3.08
CA THR A 91 -7.97 1.74 2.84
C THR A 91 -9.42 2.25 2.78
N ALA A 92 -9.83 3.11 3.71
CA ALA A 92 -11.17 3.68 3.74
C ALA A 92 -11.46 4.64 2.57
N ALA A 93 -10.50 5.47 2.18
CA ALA A 93 -10.69 6.52 1.17
C ALA A 93 -10.41 6.07 -0.26
N VAL A 94 -9.57 5.05 -0.46
CA VAL A 94 -9.11 4.63 -1.79
C VAL A 94 -9.50 3.18 -2.08
N LEU A 95 -9.03 2.23 -1.28
CA LEU A 95 -9.18 0.80 -1.59
C LEU A 95 -10.63 0.33 -1.53
N ASN A 96 -11.32 0.63 -0.43
CA ASN A 96 -12.70 0.18 -0.22
C ASN A 96 -13.66 0.77 -1.26
N PRO A 97 -13.64 2.10 -1.55
CA PRO A 97 -14.44 2.66 -2.63
C PRO A 97 -14.15 2.00 -3.99
N TYR A 98 -12.88 1.79 -4.33
CA TYR A 98 -12.49 1.13 -5.57
C TYR A 98 -13.09 -0.29 -5.69
N ARG A 99 -12.91 -1.11 -4.65
CA ARG A 99 -13.43 -2.48 -4.58
C ARG A 99 -14.96 -2.55 -4.57
N ASN A 100 -15.64 -1.56 -3.99
CA ASN A 100 -17.09 -1.53 -3.95
C ASN A 100 -17.71 -1.05 -5.28
N GLN A 101 -17.09 -0.09 -5.97
CA GLN A 101 -17.51 0.34 -7.31
C GLN A 101 -17.29 -0.74 -8.37
N THR A 102 -16.23 -1.53 -8.25
CA THR A 102 -15.97 -2.65 -9.17
C THR A 102 -16.92 -3.82 -8.96
N LYS A 103 -17.41 -4.06 -7.73
CA LYS A 103 -18.47 -5.05 -7.44
C LYS A 103 -19.82 -4.70 -8.07
N SER A 104 -20.13 -3.41 -8.28
CA SER A 104 -21.41 -2.97 -8.84
C SER A 104 -21.42 -2.90 -10.37
N LEU A 105 -20.28 -3.04 -11.03
CA LEU A 105 -20.20 -3.08 -12.50
C LEU A 105 -20.38 -4.53 -13.00
N PRO A 106 -21.30 -4.77 -13.97
CA PRO A 106 -21.42 -6.10 -14.55
C PRO A 106 -20.11 -6.44 -15.26
N ARG A 107 -19.54 -7.63 -14.94
CA ARG A 107 -18.38 -8.17 -15.64
C ARG A 107 -18.70 -8.22 -17.13
N ARG A 108 -18.15 -7.28 -17.91
CA ARG A 108 -18.19 -7.36 -19.37
C ARG A 108 -17.34 -8.57 -19.74
N ARG A 109 -18.02 -9.61 -20.20
CA ARG A 109 -17.44 -10.82 -20.79
C ARG A 109 -16.77 -10.48 -22.11
#